data_AF-A0A928E9R4-F1
#
_entry.id   AF-A0A928E9R4-F1
#
_cell.length_a   1.000
_cell.length_b   1.000
_cell.length_c   1.000
_cell.angle_alpha   90.00
_cell.angle_beta   90.00
_cell.angle_gamma   90.00
#
_symmetry.space_group_name_H-M   'P 1'
#
loop_
_entity.id
_entity.type
_entity.pdbx_description
1 polymer ?
#
loop_
_entity_poly.entity_id
_entity_poly.type
_entity_poly.pdbx_seq_one_letter_code
_entity_poly.pdbx_strand_id
1 'polypeptide(L)'
;MKYTSIFILTLFATGAIFGDAHASHTHANTVVAHNISMFQHTITQNSIRSFGGSLGASLGGATAPTPTPQNKDKDTYMRTPMYGRAAIYGEYNDDGSWGRSGGNTFNQDATLNGIWLDWQHGTEDVHFNDFARMDSDTDIIMAGISGGQIKLGNGMSKWGIYTGYIDATQENQDMQIHEQGGFFGIYNGNTFGNFGLYATVNGGVLDNTTDNAFGADEHTNFWVGGALNATYNIILDKTFTLQPGIGAGYTWIKSENYTSASGALLANDAFGMIQVSPALRAIKHIGSGWFGTIGAQYVMTFDNGGDLKINGITSAQPEIDDYIEYGLTLEKSISSFSFSAHINRRDGARDGWIGGANIKLRF
;
A
#
# COMPACT_ATOMS: atom_id res chain seq x y z
N MET A 1 -43.71 -27.88 44.11
CA MET A 1 -43.64 -27.96 42.63
C MET A 1 -44.60 -26.91 42.10
N LYS A 2 -44.26 -25.85 41.36
CA LYS A 2 -43.07 -25.42 40.61
C LYS A 2 -43.04 -23.89 40.69
N TYR A 3 -42.02 -23.30 41.33
CA TYR A 3 -41.72 -21.85 41.28
C TYR A 3 -40.46 -21.64 40.44
N THR A 4 -40.43 -22.25 39.27
CA THR A 4 -39.30 -22.24 38.34
C THR A 4 -39.83 -21.82 36.97
N SER A 5 -40.21 -20.55 36.79
CA SER A 5 -40.54 -20.04 35.43
C SER A 5 -40.76 -18.52 35.28
N ILE A 6 -40.25 -17.67 36.17
CA ILE A 6 -40.30 -16.21 35.90
C ILE A 6 -38.89 -15.61 35.86
N PHE A 7 -37.97 -16.06 36.71
CA PHE A 7 -36.56 -15.60 36.68
C PHE A 7 -35.77 -16.08 35.44
N ILE A 8 -36.06 -17.29 34.94
CA ILE A 8 -35.40 -17.81 33.72
C ILE A 8 -35.97 -17.13 32.47
N LEU A 9 -37.26 -16.75 32.47
CA LEU A 9 -37.87 -16.06 31.35
C LEU A 9 -37.41 -14.60 31.24
N THR A 10 -37.07 -13.96 32.36
CA THR A 10 -36.47 -12.60 32.34
C THR A 10 -35.03 -12.62 31.83
N LEU A 11 -34.23 -13.64 32.16
CA LEU A 11 -32.88 -13.82 31.60
C LEU A 11 -32.90 -14.08 30.07
N PHE A 12 -33.88 -14.82 29.57
CA PHE A 12 -34.03 -15.03 28.12
C PHE A 12 -34.63 -13.82 27.38
N ALA A 13 -35.50 -13.04 28.04
CA ALA A 13 -36.06 -11.82 27.45
C ALA A 13 -35.06 -10.64 27.43
N THR A 14 -34.12 -10.56 28.37
CA THR A 14 -32.98 -9.63 28.27
C THR A 14 -31.92 -10.13 27.30
N GLY A 15 -31.72 -11.44 27.16
CA GLY A 15 -30.75 -11.99 26.19
C GLY A 15 -31.06 -11.70 24.72
N ALA A 16 -32.31 -11.42 24.37
CA ALA A 16 -32.73 -11.13 23.00
C ALA A 16 -32.62 -9.64 22.59
N ILE A 17 -32.39 -8.73 23.55
CA ILE A 17 -32.23 -7.29 23.27
C ILE A 17 -30.78 -6.82 23.54
N PHE A 18 -30.00 -7.61 24.30
CA PHE A 18 -28.57 -7.35 24.57
C PHE A 18 -27.61 -8.28 23.80
N GLY A 19 -28.12 -9.18 22.94
CA GLY A 19 -27.31 -10.12 22.17
C GLY A 19 -26.38 -9.44 21.17
N ASP A 20 -26.84 -8.38 20.50
CA ASP A 20 -26.06 -7.68 19.47
C ASP A 20 -24.95 -6.81 20.09
N ALA A 21 -25.25 -6.04 21.14
CA ALA A 21 -24.25 -5.19 21.80
C ALA A 21 -23.17 -6.00 22.54
N HIS A 22 -23.51 -7.19 23.07
CA HIS A 22 -22.51 -8.08 23.67
C HIS A 22 -21.65 -8.80 22.63
N ALA A 23 -22.18 -9.12 21.46
CA ALA A 23 -21.39 -9.68 20.37
C ALA A 23 -20.47 -8.61 19.75
N SER A 24 -21.00 -7.43 19.45
CA SER A 24 -20.30 -6.38 18.69
C SER A 24 -18.95 -5.96 19.31
N HIS A 25 -18.92 -5.61 20.60
CA HIS A 25 -17.69 -5.16 21.26
C HIS A 25 -16.62 -6.26 21.34
N THR A 26 -17.01 -7.54 21.42
CA THR A 26 -16.03 -8.63 21.47
C THR A 26 -15.32 -8.83 20.13
N HIS A 27 -15.96 -8.49 19.01
CA HIS A 27 -15.39 -8.62 17.67
C HIS A 27 -14.51 -7.44 17.23
N ALA A 28 -14.37 -6.40 18.07
CA ALA A 28 -13.57 -5.21 17.74
C ALA A 28 -12.15 -5.56 17.28
N ASN A 29 -11.53 -6.58 17.90
CA ASN A 29 -10.18 -6.99 17.49
C ASN A 29 -10.14 -7.66 16.09
N THR A 30 -11.15 -8.45 15.72
CA THR A 30 -11.20 -9.05 14.37
C THR A 30 -11.42 -7.98 13.32
N VAL A 31 -12.29 -7.02 13.62
CA VAL A 31 -12.52 -5.82 12.82
C VAL A 31 -11.23 -5.04 12.58
N VAL A 32 -10.46 -4.77 13.65
CA VAL A 32 -9.16 -4.08 13.56
C VAL A 32 -8.16 -4.90 12.73
N ALA A 33 -8.13 -6.22 12.88
CA ALA A 33 -7.24 -7.07 12.08
C ALA A 33 -7.55 -6.98 10.57
N HIS A 34 -8.83 -6.94 10.19
CA HIS A 34 -9.22 -6.71 8.80
C HIS A 34 -8.89 -5.27 8.32
N ASN A 35 -8.96 -4.26 9.18
CA ASN A 35 -8.58 -2.91 8.77
C ASN A 35 -7.06 -2.76 8.60
N ILE A 36 -6.27 -3.35 9.50
CA ILE A 36 -4.80 -3.42 9.38
C ILE A 36 -4.37 -4.09 8.08
N SER A 37 -5.05 -5.16 7.66
CA SER A 37 -4.73 -5.83 6.42
C SER A 37 -5.05 -4.96 5.19
N MET A 38 -6.04 -4.07 5.30
CA MET A 38 -6.33 -3.03 4.30
C MET A 38 -5.33 -1.87 4.33
N PHE A 39 -4.87 -1.43 5.51
CA PHE A 39 -3.74 -0.51 5.61
C PHE A 39 -2.52 -1.09 4.93
N GLN A 40 -2.22 -2.37 5.15
CA GLN A 40 -1.13 -3.09 4.50
C GLN A 40 -1.28 -3.09 2.97
N HIS A 41 -2.47 -3.41 2.45
CA HIS A 41 -2.73 -3.31 1.02
C HIS A 41 -2.40 -1.93 0.48
N THR A 42 -2.90 -0.91 1.16
CA THR A 42 -2.79 0.49 0.75
C THR A 42 -1.34 1.00 0.81
N ILE A 43 -0.63 0.72 1.90
CA ILE A 43 0.80 1.00 2.09
C ILE A 43 1.64 0.33 1.00
N THR A 44 1.36 -0.94 0.68
CA THR A 44 2.14 -1.67 -0.33
C THR A 44 1.92 -1.08 -1.72
N GLN A 45 0.68 -0.76 -2.10
CA GLN A 45 0.38 -0.10 -3.36
C GLN A 45 1.05 1.28 -3.45
N ASN A 46 1.01 2.10 -2.40
CA ASN A 46 1.63 3.43 -2.38
C ASN A 46 3.15 3.36 -2.46
N SER A 47 3.78 2.45 -1.71
CA SER A 47 5.23 2.25 -1.78
C SER A 47 5.67 1.85 -3.19
N ILE A 48 4.94 0.94 -3.84
CA ILE A 48 5.22 0.49 -5.21
C ILE A 48 4.97 1.61 -6.23
N ARG A 49 3.89 2.40 -6.10
CA ARG A 49 3.59 3.56 -6.96
C ARG A 49 4.66 4.65 -6.84
N SER A 50 4.97 5.08 -5.62
CA SER A 50 5.97 6.11 -5.30
C SER A 50 7.36 5.75 -5.80
N PHE A 51 7.68 4.46 -5.73
CA PHE A 51 8.95 3.92 -6.16
C PHE A 51 9.05 3.71 -7.67
N GLY A 52 8.07 3.01 -8.24
CA GLY A 52 8.01 2.65 -9.65
C GLY A 52 8.13 3.89 -10.54
N GLY A 53 7.72 5.06 -10.04
CA GLY A 53 7.75 6.33 -10.76
C GLY A 53 6.81 6.17 -11.93
N SER A 54 5.55 6.52 -11.71
CA SER A 54 4.44 5.82 -12.33
C SER A 54 4.50 5.74 -13.87
N LEU A 55 5.22 6.64 -14.56
CA LEU A 55 5.02 6.84 -16.00
C LEU A 55 6.30 6.96 -16.85
N GLY A 56 7.46 7.23 -16.24
CA GLY A 56 8.75 7.27 -16.96
C GLY A 56 9.36 5.90 -17.29
N ALA A 57 8.97 4.87 -16.53
CA ALA A 57 9.42 3.49 -16.74
C ALA A 57 8.51 2.69 -17.70
N SER A 58 7.23 3.09 -17.84
CA SER A 58 6.22 2.33 -18.60
C SER A 58 6.13 2.68 -20.08
N LEU A 59 6.66 3.83 -20.51
CA LEU A 59 6.72 4.23 -21.93
C LEU A 59 8.00 3.74 -22.65
N GLY A 60 8.66 2.75 -22.04
CA GLY A 60 9.96 2.26 -22.46
C GLY A 60 11.06 3.22 -22.00
N GLY A 61 12.09 2.66 -21.38
CA GLY A 61 13.37 3.32 -21.23
C GLY A 61 13.98 3.64 -22.60
N ALA A 62 13.47 4.67 -23.28
CA ALA A 62 14.16 5.31 -24.37
C ALA A 62 15.39 6.00 -23.77
N THR A 63 16.49 5.27 -23.83
CA THR A 63 17.88 5.59 -23.46
C THR A 63 18.23 5.40 -21.99
N ALA A 64 18.82 4.22 -21.71
CA ALA A 64 20.07 4.24 -20.94
C ALA A 64 20.99 5.31 -21.56
N PRO A 65 21.74 6.10 -20.77
CA PRO A 65 22.66 7.08 -21.32
C PRO A 65 23.71 6.34 -22.15
N THR A 66 23.56 6.34 -23.47
CA THR A 66 24.62 5.95 -24.38
C THR A 66 25.74 6.99 -24.20
N PRO A 67 27.00 6.57 -23.99
CA PRO A 67 28.10 7.52 -24.02
C PRO A 67 28.08 8.21 -25.39
N THR A 68 28.18 9.53 -25.36
CA THR A 68 28.14 10.41 -26.53
C THR A 68 29.01 9.83 -27.67
N PRO A 69 28.49 9.63 -28.89
CA PRO A 69 29.34 9.35 -30.02
C PRO A 69 30.23 10.57 -30.25
N GLN A 70 31.54 10.38 -30.19
CA GLN A 70 32.50 11.38 -30.65
C GLN A 70 32.18 11.73 -32.11
N ASN A 71 32.07 13.03 -32.38
CA ASN A 71 31.90 13.68 -33.68
C ASN A 71 32.38 12.90 -34.91
N LYS A 72 31.53 12.83 -35.95
CA LYS A 72 31.82 13.28 -37.33
C LYS A 72 30.64 12.93 -38.25
N ASP A 73 29.83 13.94 -38.56
CA ASP A 73 29.61 14.41 -39.93
C ASP A 73 28.30 15.20 -40.04
N LYS A 74 28.45 16.38 -40.64
CA LYS A 74 27.37 17.25 -41.07
C LYS A 74 26.78 16.63 -42.32
N ASP A 75 25.49 16.26 -42.29
CA ASP A 75 24.54 16.56 -43.37
C ASP A 75 23.12 16.00 -43.08
N THR A 76 22.14 16.89 -43.27
CA THR A 76 20.73 16.64 -43.67
C THR A 76 19.69 16.05 -42.69
N TYR A 77 18.92 16.97 -42.08
CA TYR A 77 17.45 17.01 -41.94
C TYR A 77 16.66 15.74 -41.54
N MET A 78 16.34 15.59 -40.24
CA MET A 78 14.96 15.51 -39.71
C MET A 78 14.97 15.98 -38.25
N ARG A 79 14.31 17.11 -37.96
CA ARG A 79 14.24 17.71 -36.62
C ARG A 79 13.21 16.97 -35.76
N THR A 80 13.67 16.26 -34.73
CA THR A 80 12.93 16.05 -33.48
C THR A 80 13.52 16.98 -32.41
N PRO A 81 12.71 17.76 -31.66
CA PRO A 81 13.25 18.56 -30.57
C PRO A 81 13.67 17.65 -29.42
N MET A 82 14.99 17.51 -29.25
CA MET A 82 15.63 16.98 -28.04
C MET A 82 15.47 18.02 -26.93
N TYR A 83 14.73 17.68 -25.87
CA TYR A 83 14.59 18.55 -24.70
C TYR A 83 15.63 18.19 -23.62
N GLY A 84 16.62 19.08 -23.48
CA GLY A 84 17.19 19.60 -22.23
C GLY A 84 17.71 18.64 -21.16
N ARG A 85 19.05 18.49 -21.10
CA ARG A 85 19.78 18.01 -19.91
C ARG A 85 19.84 19.11 -18.84
N ALA A 86 19.73 18.72 -17.57
CA ALA A 86 20.25 19.53 -16.46
C ALA A 86 21.78 19.37 -16.40
N ALA A 87 22.49 20.47 -16.20
CA ALA A 87 23.93 20.50 -16.01
C ALA A 87 24.30 19.89 -14.65
N ILE A 88 25.28 18.98 -14.65
CA ILE A 88 25.93 18.49 -13.43
C ILE A 88 27.11 19.45 -13.17
N TYR A 89 27.10 20.09 -11.99
CA TYR A 89 28.22 20.85 -11.46
C TYR A 89 29.12 19.93 -10.60
N GLY A 90 30.44 20.03 -10.81
CA GLY A 90 31.51 19.28 -10.12
C GLY A 90 32.00 18.10 -10.98
N GLU A 91 33.27 17.95 -11.37
CA GLU A 91 34.53 18.44 -10.82
C GLU A 91 35.67 18.38 -11.86
N TYR A 92 36.60 19.32 -11.69
CA TYR A 92 38.03 19.35 -12.01
C TYR A 92 38.57 18.79 -13.35
N ASN A 93 39.21 19.72 -14.07
CA ASN A 93 40.35 19.42 -14.94
C ASN A 93 41.39 18.61 -14.14
N ASP A 94 41.74 17.43 -14.62
CA ASP A 94 43.10 16.92 -14.43
C ASP A 94 43.48 16.02 -15.60
N ASP A 95 44.73 16.17 -16.01
CA ASP A 95 45.25 15.83 -17.31
C ASP A 95 46.06 14.53 -17.15
N GLY A 96 45.73 13.46 -17.89
CA GLY A 96 46.58 12.28 -17.80
C GLY A 96 46.05 11.02 -18.43
N SER A 97 46.58 10.71 -19.61
CA SER A 97 46.72 9.36 -20.16
C SER A 97 46.97 8.29 -19.08
N TRP A 98 46.32 7.11 -19.19
CA TRP A 98 46.91 5.76 -19.18
C TRP A 98 45.78 4.73 -19.04
N GLY A 99 45.64 3.85 -20.04
CA GLY A 99 44.62 2.81 -20.06
C GLY A 99 44.81 1.73 -18.98
N ARG A 100 43.69 1.25 -18.43
CA ARG A 100 43.58 -0.06 -17.80
C ARG A 100 42.30 -0.76 -18.23
N SER A 101 42.52 -1.82 -18.99
CA SER A 101 41.58 -2.93 -19.22
C SER A 101 41.31 -3.67 -17.91
N GLY A 102 40.08 -4.16 -17.74
CA GLY A 102 39.73 -5.25 -16.85
C GLY A 102 39.54 -4.89 -15.38
N GLY A 103 38.30 -4.64 -14.98
CA GLY A 103 37.91 -4.57 -13.57
C GLY A 103 36.40 -4.68 -13.41
N ASN A 104 35.92 -5.84 -12.97
CA ASN A 104 34.58 -5.98 -12.42
C ASN A 104 34.45 -5.06 -11.21
N THR A 105 33.86 -3.88 -11.37
CA THR A 105 33.53 -3.01 -10.24
C THR A 105 32.05 -3.12 -9.92
N PHE A 106 31.76 -3.97 -8.93
CA PHE A 106 30.61 -3.88 -8.02
C PHE A 106 30.63 -2.58 -7.16
N ASN A 107 31.23 -1.51 -7.67
CA ASN A 107 31.36 -0.19 -7.02
C ASN A 107 30.65 0.86 -7.87
N GLN A 108 29.33 0.72 -8.02
CA GLN A 108 28.49 1.93 -8.10
C GLN A 108 27.98 2.12 -6.68
N ASP A 109 28.55 3.11 -5.99
CA ASP A 109 28.18 3.45 -4.63
C ASP A 109 26.65 3.58 -4.55
N ALA A 110 26.05 2.96 -3.53
CA ALA A 110 24.64 3.05 -3.26
C ALA A 110 24.32 4.47 -2.75
N THR A 111 24.35 5.46 -3.64
CA THR A 111 24.04 6.84 -3.31
C THR A 111 22.53 7.00 -3.20
N LEU A 112 22.07 7.76 -2.21
CA LEU A 112 20.68 8.21 -2.18
C LEU A 112 20.39 9.02 -3.45
N ASN A 113 19.21 8.87 -4.03
CA ASN A 113 18.83 9.54 -5.28
C ASN A 113 17.43 10.17 -5.24
N GLY A 114 16.75 10.08 -4.11
CA GLY A 114 15.45 10.71 -3.98
C GLY A 114 14.82 10.59 -2.60
N ILE A 115 13.90 11.50 -2.36
CA ILE A 115 13.00 11.54 -1.22
C ILE A 115 11.57 11.70 -1.75
N TRP A 116 10.61 11.13 -1.05
CA TRP A 116 9.21 11.25 -1.39
C TRP A 116 8.34 11.32 -0.14
N LEU A 117 7.18 11.96 -0.30
CA LEU A 117 6.11 12.09 0.68
C LEU A 117 4.81 11.71 -0.01
N ASP A 118 4.00 10.91 0.67
CA ASP A 118 2.69 10.44 0.22
C ASP A 118 1.68 10.71 1.33
N TRP A 119 0.52 11.25 0.97
CA TRP A 119 -0.63 11.35 1.85
C TRP A 119 -1.83 10.73 1.15
N GLN A 120 -2.65 10.02 1.91
CA GLN A 120 -3.87 9.41 1.44
C GLN A 120 -4.94 9.49 2.52
N HIS A 121 -6.16 9.72 2.07
CA HIS A 121 -7.35 9.71 2.89
C HIS A 121 -8.42 8.86 2.22
N GLY A 122 -9.17 8.08 3.01
CA GLY A 122 -10.22 7.21 2.54
C GLY A 122 -11.43 7.23 3.45
N THR A 123 -12.61 7.20 2.83
CA THR A 123 -13.90 7.03 3.52
C THR A 123 -14.60 5.84 2.87
N GLU A 124 -14.83 4.76 3.62
CA GLU A 124 -15.30 3.47 3.11
C GLU A 124 -16.30 2.81 4.06
N ASP A 125 -17.38 2.26 3.51
CA ASP A 125 -18.26 1.34 4.22
C ASP A 125 -17.65 -0.08 4.15
N VAL A 126 -17.46 -0.74 5.29
CA VAL A 126 -16.88 -2.07 5.39
C VAL A 126 -17.97 -3.11 5.61
N HIS A 127 -18.00 -4.11 4.73
CA HIS A 127 -18.94 -5.21 4.77
C HIS A 127 -18.26 -6.48 5.28
N PHE A 128 -18.78 -7.01 6.38
CA PHE A 128 -18.34 -8.25 7.00
C PHE A 128 -19.46 -9.28 6.93
N ASN A 129 -19.10 -10.55 6.73
CA ASN A 129 -20.05 -11.64 6.82
C ASN A 129 -20.53 -11.81 8.26
N ASP A 130 -21.85 -11.84 8.45
CA ASP A 130 -22.53 -11.98 9.75
C ASP A 130 -22.17 -10.91 10.80
N PHE A 131 -21.74 -9.71 10.36
CA PHE A 131 -21.44 -8.58 11.25
C PHE A 131 -21.98 -7.25 10.70
N ALA A 132 -22.23 -6.29 11.59
CA ALA A 132 -22.76 -4.99 11.21
C ALA A 132 -21.79 -4.24 10.30
N ARG A 133 -22.34 -3.50 9.34
CA ARG A 133 -21.56 -2.59 8.50
C ARG A 133 -20.86 -1.56 9.37
N MET A 134 -19.68 -1.13 8.95
CA MET A 134 -18.95 -0.10 9.63
C MET A 134 -18.47 0.98 8.68
N ASP A 135 -18.62 2.22 9.10
CA ASP A 135 -18.13 3.37 8.37
C ASP A 135 -16.67 3.58 8.80
N SER A 136 -15.76 3.62 7.83
CA SER A 136 -14.33 3.74 8.06
C SER A 136 -13.82 5.04 7.45
N ASP A 137 -13.16 5.84 8.28
CA ASP A 137 -12.40 7.03 7.89
C ASP A 137 -10.92 6.76 8.19
N THR A 138 -10.03 7.01 7.24
CA THR A 138 -8.62 6.63 7.36
C THR A 138 -7.71 7.64 6.69
N ASP A 139 -6.68 8.07 7.41
CA ASP A 139 -5.56 8.87 6.94
C ASP A 139 -4.23 8.09 7.06
N ILE A 140 -3.47 8.08 5.97
CA ILE A 140 -2.13 7.49 5.92
C ILE A 140 -1.16 8.52 5.39
N ILE A 141 -0.10 8.80 6.15
CA ILE A 141 1.01 9.64 5.72
C ILE A 141 2.27 8.79 5.66
N MET A 142 3.00 8.85 4.55
CA MET A 142 4.21 8.08 4.31
C MET A 142 5.33 8.96 3.82
N ALA A 143 6.55 8.75 4.31
CA ALA A 143 7.74 9.36 3.77
C ALA A 143 8.82 8.31 3.54
N GLY A 144 9.62 8.48 2.49
CA GLY A 144 10.67 7.54 2.19
C GLY A 144 11.82 8.12 1.39
N ILE A 145 12.91 7.36 1.37
CA ILE A 145 14.11 7.66 0.61
C ILE A 145 14.41 6.51 -0.34
N SER A 146 14.90 6.84 -1.53
CA SER A 146 15.32 5.86 -2.52
C SER A 146 16.82 5.89 -2.74
N GLY A 147 17.39 4.70 -2.93
CA GLY A 147 18.76 4.52 -3.38
C GLY A 147 18.89 4.55 -4.90
N GLY A 148 20.13 4.75 -5.32
CA GLY A 148 20.62 4.74 -6.69
C GLY A 148 20.19 3.51 -7.48
N GLN A 149 20.19 3.68 -8.80
CA GLN A 149 19.91 2.61 -9.73
C GLN A 149 21.12 1.69 -9.87
N ILE A 150 20.97 0.42 -9.53
CA ILE A 150 22.02 -0.59 -9.73
C ILE A 150 21.68 -1.38 -11.00
N LYS A 151 22.61 -1.40 -11.96
CA LYS A 151 22.46 -2.21 -13.18
C LYS A 151 22.77 -3.68 -12.87
N LEU A 152 21.76 -4.55 -12.97
CA LEU A 152 21.87 -6.00 -12.81
C LEU A 152 21.74 -6.67 -14.18
N GLY A 153 22.87 -6.85 -14.89
CA GLY A 153 22.88 -7.40 -16.24
C GLY A 153 22.06 -6.53 -17.21
N ASN A 154 20.94 -7.09 -17.71
CA ASN A 154 19.99 -6.39 -18.58
C ASN A 154 18.88 -5.65 -17.83
N GLY A 155 18.89 -5.69 -16.49
CA GLY A 155 17.88 -5.08 -15.63
C GLY A 155 18.40 -3.88 -14.84
N MET A 156 17.45 -3.10 -14.33
CA MET A 156 17.69 -2.00 -13.40
C MET A 156 17.03 -2.33 -12.07
N SER A 157 17.79 -2.27 -10.98
CA SER A 157 17.29 -2.40 -9.62
C SER A 157 17.30 -1.05 -8.93
N LYS A 158 16.31 -0.81 -8.10
CA LYS A 158 16.28 0.31 -7.15
C LYS A 158 15.81 -0.24 -5.80
N TRP A 159 16.13 0.47 -4.73
CA TRP A 159 15.73 0.10 -3.39
C TRP A 159 15.36 1.35 -2.60
N GLY A 160 14.79 1.17 -1.43
CA GLY A 160 14.60 2.24 -0.48
C GLY A 160 13.91 1.78 0.78
N ILE A 161 13.71 2.75 1.66
CA ILE A 161 13.06 2.57 2.95
C ILE A 161 11.99 3.64 3.11
N TYR A 162 10.95 3.32 3.86
CA TYR A 162 9.90 4.26 4.20
C TYR A 162 9.42 4.05 5.62
N THR A 163 8.78 5.08 6.13
CA THR A 163 8.02 5.05 7.37
C THR A 163 6.74 5.83 7.18
N GLY A 164 5.78 5.63 8.05
CA GLY A 164 4.54 6.35 8.00
C GLY A 164 3.77 6.28 9.30
N TYR A 165 2.67 7.01 9.29
CA TYR A 165 1.69 7.08 10.36
C TYR A 165 0.31 6.77 9.78
N ILE A 166 -0.50 6.08 10.58
CA ILE A 166 -1.89 5.75 10.29
C ILE A 166 -2.72 6.39 11.39
N ASP A 167 -3.81 7.03 10.98
CA ASP A 167 -4.90 7.48 11.84
C ASP A 167 -6.20 6.98 11.22
N ALA A 168 -7.03 6.28 11.98
CA ALA A 168 -8.28 5.77 11.46
C ALA A 168 -9.36 5.73 12.53
N THR A 169 -10.60 5.86 12.07
CA THR A 169 -11.79 5.65 12.87
C THR A 169 -12.70 4.67 12.12
N GLN A 170 -13.19 3.66 12.82
CA GLN A 170 -14.24 2.78 12.34
C GLN A 170 -15.43 2.86 13.29
N GLU A 171 -16.63 3.10 12.79
CA GLU A 171 -17.81 3.26 13.65
C GLU A 171 -19.06 2.60 13.08
N ASN A 172 -19.92 2.19 14.01
CA ASN A 172 -21.29 1.79 13.73
C ASN A 172 -22.19 2.22 14.91
N GLN A 173 -23.43 1.72 14.96
CA GLN A 173 -24.38 2.09 16.02
C GLN A 173 -24.00 1.57 17.42
N ASP A 174 -23.12 0.57 17.50
CA ASP A 174 -22.81 -0.16 18.73
C ASP A 174 -21.41 0.13 19.28
N MET A 175 -20.46 0.49 18.41
CA MET A 175 -19.07 0.73 18.78
C MET A 175 -18.38 1.75 17.86
N GLN A 176 -17.39 2.41 18.42
CA GLN A 176 -16.44 3.25 17.70
C GLN A 176 -15.02 2.78 18.04
N ILE A 177 -14.19 2.59 17.02
CA ILE A 177 -12.82 2.13 17.14
C ILE A 177 -11.93 3.22 16.57
N HIS A 178 -11.01 3.72 17.38
CA HIS A 178 -9.96 4.62 16.94
C HIS A 178 -8.63 3.87 16.90
N GLU A 179 -7.95 3.90 15.77
CA GLU A 179 -6.70 3.19 15.52
C GLU A 179 -5.64 4.21 15.10
N GLN A 180 -4.51 4.22 15.80
CA GLN A 180 -3.42 5.12 15.44
C GLN A 180 -2.07 4.48 15.67
N GLY A 181 -1.10 4.78 14.82
CA GLY A 181 0.24 4.28 15.03
C GLY A 181 1.17 4.40 13.85
N GLY A 182 2.34 3.79 13.99
CA GLY A 182 3.47 3.97 13.10
C GLY A 182 3.93 2.69 12.45
N PHE A 183 4.55 2.82 11.28
CA PHE A 183 5.12 1.69 10.57
C PHE A 183 6.43 2.03 9.87
N PHE A 184 7.18 0.99 9.55
CA PHE A 184 8.42 1.06 8.80
C PHE A 184 8.47 -0.06 7.76
N GLY A 185 9.05 0.24 6.61
CA GLY A 185 9.18 -0.72 5.53
C GLY A 185 10.40 -0.50 4.66
N ILE A 186 10.71 -1.55 3.92
CA ILE A 186 11.72 -1.57 2.87
C ILE A 186 11.07 -2.00 1.57
N TYR A 187 11.58 -1.49 0.47
CA TYR A 187 11.16 -1.93 -0.86
C TYR A 187 12.34 -2.13 -1.79
N ASN A 188 12.08 -2.98 -2.78
CA ASN A 188 12.95 -3.21 -3.91
C ASN A 188 12.10 -3.31 -5.17
N GLY A 189 12.65 -2.89 -6.29
CA GLY A 189 12.05 -3.27 -7.55
C GLY A 189 13.01 -3.25 -8.69
N ASN A 190 12.72 -4.16 -9.62
CA ASN A 190 13.59 -4.59 -10.68
C ASN A 190 12.81 -4.51 -11.98
N THR A 191 13.37 -3.83 -12.97
CA THR A 191 12.80 -3.76 -14.32
C THR A 191 13.73 -4.46 -15.29
N PHE A 192 13.20 -5.41 -16.06
CA PHE A 192 13.89 -6.19 -17.07
C PHE A 192 13.18 -6.02 -18.41
N GLY A 193 13.64 -5.06 -19.23
CA GLY A 193 12.94 -4.67 -20.45
C GLY A 193 11.53 -4.16 -20.12
N ASN A 194 10.50 -4.82 -20.67
CA ASN A 194 9.10 -4.47 -20.42
C ASN A 194 8.51 -5.08 -19.15
N PHE A 195 9.23 -5.99 -18.50
CA PHE A 195 8.78 -6.64 -17.26
C PHE A 195 9.26 -5.86 -16.04
N GLY A 196 8.38 -5.68 -15.05
CA GLY A 196 8.70 -5.09 -13.76
C GLY A 196 8.30 -6.02 -12.62
N LEU A 197 9.18 -6.20 -11.65
CA LEU A 197 8.94 -6.95 -10.41
C LEU A 197 9.27 -6.05 -9.22
N TYR A 198 8.27 -5.80 -8.38
CA TYR A 198 8.37 -4.95 -7.20
C TYR A 198 8.08 -5.80 -5.97
N ALA A 199 8.82 -5.54 -4.90
CA ALA A 199 8.71 -6.22 -3.62
C ALA A 199 8.76 -5.19 -2.50
N THR A 200 7.95 -5.39 -1.48
CA THR A 200 7.99 -4.58 -0.26
C THR A 200 7.73 -5.46 0.95
N VAL A 201 8.37 -5.13 2.06
CA VAL A 201 8.16 -5.75 3.37
C VAL A 201 8.08 -4.62 4.38
N ASN A 202 7.08 -4.66 5.24
CA ASN A 202 6.90 -3.66 6.28
C ASN A 202 6.24 -4.28 7.51
N GLY A 203 6.26 -3.52 8.60
CA GLY A 203 5.52 -3.83 9.80
C GLY A 203 5.35 -2.59 10.64
N GLY A 204 4.45 -2.67 11.60
CA GLY A 204 4.12 -1.54 12.46
C GLY A 204 3.34 -1.95 13.68
N VAL A 205 2.96 -0.94 14.44
CA VAL A 205 2.19 -1.06 15.67
C VAL A 205 1.08 -0.02 15.64
N LEU A 206 -0.14 -0.44 16.00
CA LEU A 206 -1.29 0.43 16.22
C LEU A 206 -1.74 0.31 17.67
N ASP A 207 -2.01 1.44 18.29
CA ASP A 207 -2.78 1.51 19.52
C ASP A 207 -4.24 1.75 19.16
N ASN A 208 -5.13 1.03 19.82
CA ASN A 208 -6.54 1.01 19.49
C ASN A 208 -7.37 1.28 20.74
N THR A 209 -8.36 2.15 20.58
CA THR A 209 -9.37 2.43 21.59
C THR A 209 -10.72 2.08 21.02
N THR A 210 -11.42 1.14 21.65
CA THR A 210 -12.78 0.74 21.27
C THR A 210 -13.76 1.28 22.30
N ASP A 211 -14.50 2.32 21.95
CA ASP A 211 -15.61 2.84 22.72
C ASP A 211 -16.88 2.01 22.44
N ASN A 212 -17.50 1.50 23.49
CA ASN A 212 -18.73 0.72 23.40
C ASN A 212 -19.66 1.01 24.60
N ALA A 213 -20.84 0.37 24.61
CA ALA A 213 -21.84 0.57 25.66
C ALA A 213 -21.37 0.24 27.10
N PHE A 214 -20.28 -0.51 27.26
CA PHE A 214 -19.72 -0.91 28.56
C PHE A 214 -18.52 -0.06 29.00
N GLY A 215 -17.94 0.73 28.09
CA GLY A 215 -16.77 1.57 28.35
C GLY A 215 -15.78 1.56 27.18
N ALA A 216 -14.58 2.08 27.44
CA ALA A 216 -13.48 2.10 26.48
C ALA A 216 -12.54 0.90 26.72
N ASP A 217 -12.22 0.19 25.65
CA ASP A 217 -11.25 -0.92 25.62
C ASP A 217 -9.99 -0.50 24.89
N GLU A 218 -8.85 -0.56 25.58
CA GLU A 218 -7.54 -0.24 24.99
C GLU A 218 -6.76 -1.52 24.69
N HIS A 219 -6.21 -1.62 23.49
CA HIS A 219 -5.33 -2.71 23.11
C HIS A 219 -4.40 -2.33 21.97
N THR A 220 -3.22 -2.95 21.93
CA THR A 220 -2.23 -2.73 20.89
C THR A 220 -2.23 -3.91 19.90
N ASN A 221 -2.08 -3.60 18.61
CA ASN A 221 -1.81 -4.58 17.57
C ASN A 221 -0.44 -4.35 16.96
N PHE A 222 0.19 -5.45 16.58
CA PHE A 222 1.41 -5.48 15.79
C PHE A 222 1.14 -6.25 14.50
N TRP A 223 1.69 -5.77 13.39
CA TRP A 223 1.63 -6.49 12.12
C TRP A 223 2.97 -6.53 11.41
N VAL A 224 3.13 -7.57 10.59
CA VAL A 224 4.17 -7.67 9.57
C VAL A 224 3.51 -8.13 8.29
N GLY A 225 3.83 -7.49 7.19
CA GLY A 225 3.36 -7.92 5.89
C GLY A 225 4.38 -7.69 4.79
N GLY A 226 4.18 -8.41 3.70
CA GLY A 226 4.97 -8.26 2.48
C GLY A 226 4.09 -8.37 1.26
N ALA A 227 4.50 -7.71 0.19
CA ALA A 227 3.82 -7.79 -1.09
C ALA A 227 4.81 -7.87 -2.25
N LEU A 228 4.38 -8.57 -3.29
CA LEU A 228 5.03 -8.68 -4.59
C LEU A 228 4.07 -8.15 -5.66
N ASN A 229 4.59 -7.43 -6.64
CA ASN A 229 3.82 -6.97 -7.78
C ASN A 229 4.62 -7.18 -9.07
N ALA A 230 4.07 -7.97 -9.98
CA ALA A 230 4.64 -8.22 -11.29
C ALA A 230 3.81 -7.48 -12.35
N THR A 231 4.48 -6.83 -13.29
CA THR A 231 3.85 -6.01 -14.34
C THR A 231 4.52 -6.24 -15.68
N TYR A 232 3.78 -6.05 -16.77
CA TYR A 232 4.32 -6.11 -18.12
C TYR A 232 3.83 -4.96 -18.98
N ASN A 233 4.74 -4.18 -19.55
CA ASN A 233 4.41 -3.04 -20.41
C ASN A 233 4.16 -3.49 -21.86
N ILE A 234 2.92 -3.36 -22.31
CA ILE A 234 2.52 -3.47 -23.71
C ILE A 234 2.48 -2.06 -24.29
N ILE A 235 3.56 -1.67 -24.96
CA ILE A 235 3.71 -0.36 -25.58
C ILE A 235 2.89 -0.37 -26.88
N LEU A 236 1.78 0.38 -26.92
CA LEU A 236 0.95 0.49 -28.13
C LEU A 236 1.46 1.59 -29.05
N ASP A 237 1.90 2.70 -28.47
CA ASP A 237 2.59 3.79 -29.18
C ASP A 237 3.56 4.54 -28.25
N LYS A 238 4.18 5.63 -28.74
CA LYS A 238 5.17 6.42 -27.99
C LYS A 238 4.61 7.12 -26.74
N THR A 239 3.30 7.20 -26.63
CA THR A 239 2.57 7.91 -25.60
C THR A 239 1.62 7.02 -24.82
N PHE A 240 1.31 5.82 -25.29
CA PHE A 240 0.32 4.94 -24.69
C PHE A 240 0.87 3.54 -24.39
N THR A 241 0.74 3.14 -23.13
CA THR A 241 1.08 1.81 -22.63
C THR A 241 -0.13 1.17 -21.98
N LEU A 242 -0.40 -0.08 -22.33
CA LEU A 242 -1.27 -0.95 -21.57
C LEU A 242 -0.40 -1.85 -20.68
N GLN A 243 -0.74 -1.94 -19.40
CA GLN A 243 0.07 -2.65 -18.42
C GLN A 243 -0.79 -3.60 -17.58
N PRO A 244 -0.90 -4.87 -17.98
CA PRO A 244 -1.35 -5.92 -17.07
C PRO A 244 -0.36 -6.11 -15.92
N GLY A 245 -0.87 -6.50 -14.77
CA GLY A 245 -0.08 -6.88 -13.62
C GLY A 245 -0.82 -7.81 -12.68
N ILE A 246 -0.08 -8.38 -11.74
CA ILE A 246 -0.60 -9.19 -10.65
C ILE A 246 0.16 -8.84 -9.37
N GLY A 247 -0.58 -8.46 -8.34
CA GLY A 247 -0.10 -8.30 -6.98
C GLY A 247 -0.41 -9.54 -6.14
N ALA A 248 0.46 -9.86 -5.20
CA ALA A 248 0.17 -10.78 -4.11
C ALA A 248 0.76 -10.23 -2.82
N GLY A 249 -0.03 -10.23 -1.75
CA GLY A 249 0.36 -9.74 -0.43
C GLY A 249 0.02 -10.74 0.65
N TYR A 250 0.81 -10.74 1.71
CA TYR A 250 0.50 -11.44 2.96
C TYR A 250 0.66 -10.48 4.13
N THR A 251 -0.29 -10.52 5.05
CA THR A 251 -0.29 -9.77 6.30
C THR A 251 -0.46 -10.75 7.45
N TRP A 252 0.41 -10.66 8.45
CA TRP A 252 0.26 -11.34 9.72
C TRP A 252 0.04 -10.30 10.80
N ILE A 253 -0.92 -10.54 11.68
CA ILE A 253 -1.40 -9.59 12.69
C ILE A 253 -1.48 -10.31 14.02
N LYS A 254 -1.01 -9.65 15.07
CA LYS A 254 -1.16 -10.13 16.43
C LYS A 254 -1.60 -9.00 17.33
N SER A 255 -2.66 -9.30 18.07
CA SER A 255 -3.25 -8.42 19.06
C SER A 255 -2.84 -8.86 20.45
N GLU A 256 -2.70 -7.89 21.35
CA GLU A 256 -2.55 -8.18 22.76
C GLU A 256 -3.82 -8.80 23.34
N ASN A 257 -3.67 -9.66 24.35
CA ASN A 257 -4.80 -10.14 25.11
C ASN A 257 -5.18 -9.05 26.13
N TYR A 258 -6.47 -8.76 26.26
CA TYR A 258 -6.95 -7.74 27.18
C TYR A 258 -8.23 -8.19 27.90
N THR A 259 -8.55 -7.50 28.99
CA THR A 259 -9.84 -7.65 29.67
C THR A 259 -10.70 -6.47 29.26
N SER A 260 -11.85 -6.74 28.65
CA SER A 260 -12.76 -5.68 28.23
C SER A 260 -13.38 -4.94 29.43
N ALA A 261 -13.97 -3.78 29.19
CA ALA A 261 -14.73 -2.97 30.13
C ALA A 261 -15.97 -3.73 30.63
N SER A 262 -16.49 -4.68 29.84
CA SER A 262 -17.52 -5.63 30.26
C SER A 262 -17.01 -6.74 31.20
N GLY A 263 -15.69 -6.81 31.44
CA GLY A 263 -15.03 -7.77 32.32
C GLY A 263 -14.70 -9.11 31.66
N ALA A 264 -14.87 -9.23 30.34
CA ALA A 264 -14.55 -10.46 29.61
C ALA A 264 -13.06 -10.53 29.28
N LEU A 265 -12.45 -11.71 29.49
CA LEU A 265 -11.08 -11.95 29.05
C LEU A 265 -11.09 -12.30 27.57
N LEU A 266 -10.43 -11.45 26.78
CA LEU A 266 -10.28 -11.62 25.34
C LEU A 266 -8.86 -12.11 25.04
N ALA A 267 -8.77 -13.38 24.65
CA ALA A 267 -7.54 -13.98 24.16
C ALA A 267 -7.57 -14.00 22.64
N ASN A 268 -6.61 -13.31 22.03
CA ASN A 268 -6.55 -13.05 20.60
C ASN A 268 -5.51 -13.96 19.96
N ASP A 269 -5.92 -14.86 19.08
CA ASP A 269 -4.98 -15.62 18.27
C ASP A 269 -4.45 -14.78 17.09
N ALA A 270 -3.33 -15.20 16.48
CA ALA A 270 -2.77 -14.44 15.37
C ALA A 270 -3.65 -14.59 14.13
N PHE A 271 -3.86 -13.49 13.42
CA PHE A 271 -4.63 -13.43 12.17
C PHE A 271 -3.67 -13.32 10.98
N GLY A 272 -4.00 -14.01 9.89
CA GLY A 272 -3.24 -13.98 8.65
C GLY A 272 -4.16 -13.71 7.47
N MET A 273 -3.72 -12.87 6.54
CA MET A 273 -4.49 -12.57 5.34
C MET A 273 -3.60 -12.58 4.11
N ILE A 274 -4.03 -13.32 3.10
CA ILE A 274 -3.43 -13.31 1.76
C ILE A 274 -4.35 -12.52 0.84
N GLN A 275 -3.78 -11.65 0.04
CA GLN A 275 -4.50 -10.97 -1.04
C GLN A 275 -3.82 -11.22 -2.37
N VAL A 276 -4.62 -11.48 -3.40
CA VAL A 276 -4.15 -11.59 -4.78
C VAL A 276 -4.92 -10.60 -5.65
N SER A 277 -4.20 -9.78 -6.40
CA SER A 277 -4.76 -8.64 -7.13
C SER A 277 -4.32 -8.61 -8.60
N PRO A 278 -4.98 -9.35 -9.51
CA PRO A 278 -4.86 -9.09 -10.94
C PRO A 278 -5.32 -7.66 -11.25
N ALA A 279 -4.54 -6.96 -12.06
CA ALA A 279 -4.73 -5.55 -12.36
C ALA A 279 -4.47 -5.24 -13.83
N LEU A 280 -5.12 -4.19 -14.33
CA LEU A 280 -4.87 -3.62 -15.64
C LEU A 280 -4.80 -2.10 -15.54
N ARG A 281 -3.76 -1.50 -16.11
CA ARG A 281 -3.57 -0.05 -16.18
C ARG A 281 -3.41 0.41 -17.62
N ALA A 282 -4.07 1.49 -17.97
CA ALA A 282 -3.83 2.23 -19.20
C ALA A 282 -3.14 3.54 -18.87
N ILE A 283 -1.99 3.75 -19.49
CA ILE A 283 -1.04 4.82 -19.21
C ILE A 283 -0.91 5.70 -20.44
N LYS A 284 -1.04 7.02 -20.26
CA LYS A 284 -0.91 8.00 -21.34
C LYS A 284 0.00 9.17 -20.99
N HIS A 285 0.97 9.47 -21.84
CA HIS A 285 1.68 10.74 -21.84
C HIS A 285 0.81 11.81 -22.53
N ILE A 286 0.39 12.81 -21.77
CA ILE A 286 -0.54 13.86 -22.22
C ILE A 286 0.23 15.02 -22.84
N GLY A 287 1.53 15.16 -22.52
CA GLY A 287 2.42 16.19 -23.04
C GLY A 287 2.94 17.11 -21.93
N SER A 288 4.02 17.85 -22.22
CA SER A 288 4.64 18.78 -21.25
C SER A 288 4.98 18.12 -19.90
N GLY A 289 5.32 16.84 -19.88
CA GLY A 289 5.64 16.08 -18.66
C GLY A 289 4.43 15.69 -17.81
N TRP A 290 3.20 15.84 -18.34
CA TRP A 290 1.98 15.29 -17.74
C TRP A 290 1.73 13.86 -18.20
N PHE A 291 1.30 13.04 -17.27
CA PHE A 291 0.95 11.67 -17.52
C PHE A 291 -0.34 11.32 -16.78
N GLY A 292 -1.24 10.61 -17.45
CA GLY A 292 -2.49 10.13 -16.88
C GLY A 292 -2.51 8.60 -16.85
N THR A 293 -3.05 8.05 -15.78
CA THR A 293 -3.32 6.61 -15.63
C THR A 293 -4.77 6.41 -15.28
N ILE A 294 -5.39 5.42 -15.91
CA ILE A 294 -6.62 4.79 -15.41
C ILE A 294 -6.31 3.32 -15.15
N GLY A 295 -6.81 2.79 -14.04
CA GLY A 295 -6.54 1.42 -13.66
C GLY A 295 -7.72 0.78 -12.95
N ALA A 296 -7.75 -0.54 -13.02
CA ALA A 296 -8.64 -1.38 -12.23
C ALA A 296 -7.89 -2.62 -11.76
N GLN A 297 -8.24 -3.12 -10.58
CA GLN A 297 -7.75 -4.37 -10.01
C GLN A 297 -8.89 -5.07 -9.27
N TYR A 298 -8.93 -6.39 -9.37
CA TYR A 298 -9.83 -7.22 -8.55
C TYR A 298 -9.01 -7.81 -7.41
N VAL A 299 -9.42 -7.61 -6.17
CA VAL A 299 -8.70 -8.06 -4.98
C VAL A 299 -9.42 -9.27 -4.42
N MET A 300 -8.77 -10.42 -4.56
CA MET A 300 -9.18 -11.67 -3.91
C MET A 300 -8.60 -11.71 -2.50
N THR A 301 -9.44 -11.99 -1.51
CA THR A 301 -9.02 -12.07 -0.10
C THR A 301 -9.15 -13.49 0.43
N PHE A 302 -8.12 -13.95 1.15
CA PHE A 302 -8.11 -15.23 1.83
C PHE A 302 -7.59 -15.01 3.25
N ASP A 303 -8.48 -15.09 4.24
CA ASP A 303 -8.15 -15.01 5.65
C ASP A 303 -7.92 -16.40 6.26
N ASN A 304 -7.14 -16.44 7.34
CA ASN A 304 -6.89 -17.63 8.13
C ASN A 304 -6.41 -17.24 9.54
N GLY A 305 -6.79 -18.02 10.55
CA GLY A 305 -6.50 -17.71 11.94
C GLY A 305 -7.33 -16.52 12.43
N GLY A 306 -6.93 -15.89 13.54
CA GLY A 306 -7.67 -14.78 14.15
C GLY A 306 -8.73 -15.19 15.18
N ASP A 307 -8.71 -16.44 15.63
CA ASP A 307 -9.73 -16.97 16.53
C ASP A 307 -9.78 -16.13 17.81
N LEU A 308 -10.97 -15.59 18.10
CA LEU A 308 -11.23 -14.87 19.33
C LEU A 308 -11.76 -15.86 20.36
N LYS A 309 -11.09 -15.92 21.51
CA LYS A 309 -11.58 -16.67 22.67
C LYS A 309 -12.10 -15.71 23.72
N ILE A 310 -13.42 -15.72 23.92
CA ILE A 310 -14.11 -14.94 24.95
C ILE A 310 -14.30 -15.85 26.15
N ASN A 311 -13.61 -15.58 27.26
CA ASN A 311 -13.66 -16.43 28.46
C ASN A 311 -13.41 -17.93 28.17
N GLY A 312 -12.58 -18.23 27.17
CA GLY A 312 -12.23 -19.60 26.76
C GLY A 312 -13.17 -20.26 25.73
N ILE A 313 -14.20 -19.55 25.24
CA ILE A 313 -15.09 -20.02 24.17
C ILE A 313 -14.67 -19.37 22.85
N THR A 314 -14.43 -20.18 21.81
CA THR A 314 -14.11 -19.68 20.46
C THR A 314 -15.35 -19.05 19.82
N SER A 315 -15.23 -17.80 19.37
CA SER A 315 -16.26 -17.09 18.60
C SER A 315 -16.04 -17.25 17.09
N ALA A 316 -17.12 -17.19 16.32
CA ALA A 316 -17.06 -17.16 14.86
C ALA A 316 -16.41 -15.84 14.41
N GLN A 317 -15.64 -15.88 13.33
CA GLN A 317 -14.93 -14.71 12.83
C GLN A 317 -15.69 -14.08 11.67
N PRO A 318 -15.86 -12.74 11.67
CA PRO A 318 -16.28 -12.04 10.47
C PRO A 318 -15.23 -12.21 9.37
N GLU A 319 -15.66 -12.70 8.21
CA GLU A 319 -14.87 -12.80 6.98
C GLU A 319 -15.14 -11.58 6.09
N ILE A 320 -14.15 -11.19 5.28
CA ILE A 320 -14.28 -10.11 4.30
C ILE A 320 -14.31 -10.68 2.88
N ASP A 321 -15.28 -10.24 2.08
CA ASP A 321 -15.42 -10.69 0.70
C ASP A 321 -14.33 -10.10 -0.22
N ASP A 322 -14.31 -10.54 -1.46
CA ASP A 322 -13.53 -9.92 -2.53
C ASP A 322 -14.08 -8.51 -2.88
N TYR A 323 -13.24 -7.68 -3.47
CA TYR A 323 -13.65 -6.35 -3.94
C TYR A 323 -12.90 -5.92 -5.20
N ILE A 324 -13.43 -4.93 -5.91
CA ILE A 324 -12.76 -4.29 -7.04
C ILE A 324 -12.30 -2.89 -6.66
N GLU A 325 -11.08 -2.51 -7.03
CA GLU A 325 -10.58 -1.14 -6.91
C GLU A 325 -10.31 -0.58 -8.32
N TYR A 326 -10.79 0.63 -8.59
CA TYR A 326 -10.52 1.31 -9.85
C TYR A 326 -10.42 2.81 -9.64
N GLY A 327 -9.65 3.47 -10.50
CA GLY A 327 -9.40 4.88 -10.32
C GLY A 327 -8.51 5.50 -11.37
N LEU A 328 -8.19 6.75 -11.10
CA LEU A 328 -7.36 7.58 -11.96
C LEU A 328 -6.20 8.17 -11.17
N THR A 329 -5.09 8.38 -11.86
CA THR A 329 -3.91 9.07 -11.33
C THR A 329 -3.42 10.06 -12.36
N LEU A 330 -3.09 11.27 -11.92
CA LEU A 330 -2.48 12.30 -12.73
C LEU A 330 -1.11 12.64 -12.12
N GLU A 331 -0.05 12.55 -12.92
CA GLU A 331 1.31 12.89 -12.50
C GLU A 331 1.88 14.00 -13.38
N LYS A 332 2.60 14.93 -12.75
CA LYS A 332 3.40 15.94 -13.39
C LYS A 332 4.86 15.79 -12.99
N SER A 333 5.73 15.59 -13.98
CA SER A 333 7.18 15.60 -13.80
C SER A 333 7.77 16.95 -14.26
N ILE A 334 8.66 17.52 -13.44
CA ILE A 334 9.35 18.80 -13.64
C ILE A 334 10.82 18.61 -13.21
N SER A 335 11.69 18.24 -14.15
CA SER A 335 13.11 18.01 -13.88
C SER A 335 13.32 17.00 -12.72
N SER A 336 13.89 17.43 -11.60
CA SER A 336 14.10 16.64 -10.38
C SER A 336 12.82 16.41 -9.56
N PHE A 337 11.77 17.20 -9.78
CA PHE A 337 10.55 17.16 -9.01
C PHE A 337 9.44 16.41 -9.74
N SER A 338 8.63 15.64 -9.01
CA SER A 338 7.34 15.14 -9.52
C SER A 338 6.26 15.23 -8.46
N PHE A 339 5.07 15.58 -8.90
CA PHE A 339 3.85 15.58 -8.09
C PHE A 339 2.82 14.66 -8.75
N SER A 340 2.08 13.90 -7.96
CA SER A 340 0.90 13.18 -8.45
C SER A 340 -0.27 13.30 -7.50
N ALA A 341 -1.46 13.14 -8.05
CA ALA A 341 -2.69 13.00 -7.30
C ALA A 341 -3.48 11.81 -7.86
N HIS A 342 -4.19 11.11 -6.99
CA HIS A 342 -5.00 9.96 -7.37
C HIS A 342 -6.33 9.96 -6.64
N ILE A 343 -7.30 9.29 -7.25
CA ILE A 343 -8.59 8.96 -6.64
C ILE A 343 -9.00 7.58 -7.13
N ASN A 344 -9.39 6.72 -6.20
CA ASN A 344 -9.85 5.37 -6.44
C ASN A 344 -11.21 5.17 -5.73
N ARG A 345 -12.03 4.29 -6.30
CA ARG A 345 -13.25 3.74 -5.71
C ARG A 345 -13.02 2.26 -5.45
N ARG A 346 -13.51 1.75 -4.33
CA ARG A 346 -13.59 0.30 -4.06
C ARG A 346 -15.04 -0.14 -4.01
N ASP A 347 -15.43 -1.20 -4.72
CA ASP A 347 -16.79 -1.76 -4.65
C ASP A 347 -16.74 -3.24 -4.22
N GLY A 348 -17.69 -3.66 -3.36
CA GLY A 348 -17.82 -5.05 -2.88
C GLY A 348 -17.72 -5.15 -1.36
N ALA A 349 -16.71 -5.86 -0.87
CA ALA A 349 -16.48 -5.97 0.58
C ALA A 349 -16.13 -4.64 1.25
N ARG A 350 -15.64 -3.67 0.47
CA ARG A 350 -15.52 -2.28 0.88
C ARG A 350 -16.14 -1.40 -0.17
N ASP A 351 -16.88 -0.42 0.30
CA ASP A 351 -17.59 0.55 -0.52
C ASP A 351 -17.19 1.96 -0.09
N GLY A 352 -16.10 2.47 -0.66
CA GLY A 352 -15.77 3.88 -0.51
C GLY A 352 -14.90 4.51 -1.58
N TRP A 353 -14.44 5.72 -1.25
CA TRP A 353 -13.52 6.53 -2.02
C TRP A 353 -12.22 6.71 -1.27
N ILE A 354 -11.12 6.70 -2.02
CA ILE A 354 -9.79 6.90 -1.48
C ILE A 354 -9.02 7.82 -2.40
N GLY A 355 -8.56 8.94 -1.86
CA GLY A 355 -7.83 9.96 -2.60
C GLY A 355 -6.49 10.24 -1.94
N GLY A 356 -5.53 10.71 -2.72
CA GLY A 356 -4.23 11.04 -2.17
C GLY A 356 -3.34 11.80 -3.12
N ALA A 357 -2.21 12.25 -2.58
CA ALA A 357 -1.20 13.01 -3.29
C ALA A 357 0.21 12.56 -2.92
N ASN A 358 1.09 12.60 -3.91
CA ASN A 358 2.49 12.24 -3.77
C ASN A 358 3.39 13.38 -4.25
N ILE A 359 4.46 13.63 -3.52
CA ILE A 359 5.54 14.52 -3.92
C ILE A 359 6.84 13.73 -3.90
N LYS A 360 7.66 13.88 -4.94
CA LYS A 360 8.96 13.24 -5.05
C LYS A 360 10.00 14.22 -5.56
N LEU A 361 11.14 14.24 -4.89
CA LEU A 361 12.34 14.97 -5.29
C LEU A 361 13.44 13.96 -5.59
N ARG A 362 14.08 14.10 -6.74
CA ARG A 362 15.20 13.29 -7.20
C ARG A 362 16.46 14.16 -7.25
N PHE A 363 17.60 13.64 -6.82
CA PHE A 363 18.87 14.36 -6.80
C PHE A 363 20.00 13.52 -7.39
#